data_AF-A0A8B8LUH6-F1
#
_entry.id   AF-A0A8B8LUH6-F1
#
_cell.length_a   1.000
_cell.length_b   1.000
_cell.length_c   1.000
_cell.angle_alpha   90.00
_cell.angle_beta   90.00
_cell.angle_gamma   90.00
#
_symmetry.space_group_name_H-M   'P 1'
#
loop_
_entity.id
_entity.type
_entity.pdbx_description
1 polymer ?
#
loop_
_entity_poly.entity_id
_entity_poly.type
_entity_poly.pdbx_seq_one_letter_code
_entity_poly.pdbx_strand_id
1 'polypeptide(L)'
;MELCKSNLEERMKVLAMTTTEDEEIGDTFAERAESYYQKRPQLLSLLQDLYNGYITLSDRYIQTLAKHKHQSHSRHSSQVSTVDEGFSDQEEVSGVSHFDSDLESSISYQHPLPMMMPMILPRSSSILDLDAIVAELVIRNVEYDVLMHEVGVMERKYCESSRKSELQKSLLEVLESERIVLLNENASLSYRVNTLVEENKELASESVFIKRKAGELAKCVLKMREDHRVYLLHRKIEDLQAQIHGLEKRNKEYYERLLRRDGEEDDSKVKTNEGIALEVCVQMEKLRRFKWKDGNTSGKKYDGKKGHSLWKKLKNMDLLLCGTNPTCA
;
A
#
# COMPACT_ATOMS: atom_id res chain seq x y z
N MET A 1 -15.78 -33.47 -31.85
CA MET A 1 -16.13 -32.13 -31.32
C MET A 1 -16.73 -32.20 -29.91
N GLU A 2 -17.35 -33.32 -29.53
CA GLU A 2 -17.76 -33.58 -28.14
C GLU A 2 -16.60 -33.51 -27.13
N LEU A 3 -15.39 -33.95 -27.54
CA LEU A 3 -14.17 -33.90 -26.71
C LEU A 3 -13.74 -32.48 -26.28
N CYS A 4 -14.03 -31.43 -27.06
CA CYS A 4 -13.69 -30.05 -26.68
C CYS A 4 -14.74 -29.41 -25.78
N LYS A 5 -16.01 -29.78 -25.97
CA LYS A 5 -17.11 -29.29 -25.11
C LYS A 5 -16.98 -29.87 -23.70
N SER A 6 -16.71 -31.17 -23.59
CA SER A 6 -16.54 -31.84 -22.30
C SER A 6 -15.35 -31.30 -21.52
N ASN A 7 -14.23 -30.99 -22.18
CA ASN A 7 -13.04 -30.40 -21.54
C ASN A 7 -13.31 -28.97 -21.03
N LEU A 8 -14.00 -28.15 -21.82
CA LEU A 8 -14.37 -26.78 -21.40
C LEU A 8 -15.36 -26.79 -20.24
N GLU A 9 -16.34 -27.69 -20.28
CA GLU A 9 -17.33 -27.88 -19.23
C GLU A 9 -16.69 -28.39 -17.92
N GLU A 10 -15.72 -29.31 -18.03
CA GLU A 10 -14.92 -29.78 -16.90
C GLU A 10 -14.09 -28.66 -16.27
N ARG A 11 -13.42 -27.82 -17.08
CA ARG A 11 -12.67 -26.65 -16.58
C ARG A 11 -13.57 -25.62 -15.90
N MET A 12 -14.74 -25.36 -16.49
CA MET A 12 -15.73 -24.45 -15.90
C MET A 12 -16.25 -24.99 -14.56
N LYS A 13 -16.48 -26.30 -14.45
CA LYS A 13 -16.90 -26.95 -13.21
C LYS A 13 -15.82 -26.91 -12.13
N VAL A 14 -14.56 -27.20 -12.48
CA VAL A 14 -13.43 -27.13 -11.53
C VAL A 14 -13.23 -25.70 -11.02
N LEU A 15 -13.32 -24.69 -11.89
CA LEU A 15 -13.23 -23.29 -11.49
C LEU A 15 -14.42 -22.85 -10.62
N ALA A 16 -15.64 -23.30 -10.92
CA ALA A 16 -16.81 -23.00 -10.10
C ALA A 16 -16.72 -23.63 -8.69
N MET A 17 -16.25 -24.87 -8.58
CA MET A 17 -16.07 -25.55 -7.29
C MET A 17 -14.98 -24.88 -6.44
N THR A 18 -13.87 -24.49 -7.04
CA THR A 18 -12.79 -23.75 -6.34
C THR A 18 -13.16 -22.30 -5.98
N THR A 19 -14.19 -21.71 -6.60
CA THR A 19 -14.72 -20.41 -6.15
C THR A 19 -15.67 -20.54 -4.95
N THR A 20 -16.45 -21.61 -4.87
CA THR A 20 -17.41 -21.82 -3.78
C THR A 20 -16.75 -22.32 -2.49
N GLU A 21 -15.66 -23.09 -2.59
CA GLU A 21 -14.89 -23.55 -1.41
C GLU A 21 -14.10 -22.41 -0.75
N ASP A 22 -13.81 -21.33 -1.48
CA ASP A 22 -12.95 -20.23 -1.04
C ASP A 22 -13.71 -18.99 -0.57
N GLU A 23 -15.06 -18.99 -0.60
CA GLU A 23 -15.84 -17.96 0.11
C GLU A 23 -15.61 -18.02 1.65
N GLU A 24 -15.01 -19.09 2.15
CA GLU A 24 -14.54 -19.26 3.54
C GLU A 24 -13.03 -18.96 3.74
N ILE A 25 -12.25 -18.70 2.69
CA ILE A 25 -10.79 -18.52 2.80
C ILE A 25 -10.43 -17.04 2.66
N GLY A 26 -10.39 -16.37 3.82
CA GLY A 26 -9.85 -15.02 3.99
C GLY A 26 -10.74 -14.15 4.87
N ASP A 27 -10.48 -14.17 6.18
CA ASP A 27 -11.15 -13.29 7.15
C ASP A 27 -10.85 -11.81 6.87
N THR A 28 -9.74 -11.52 6.16
CA THR A 28 -9.28 -10.17 5.85
C THR A 28 -9.39 -9.81 4.37
N PHE A 29 -9.54 -8.52 4.08
CA PHE A 29 -9.61 -7.99 2.71
C PHE A 29 -8.35 -8.30 1.89
N ALA A 30 -7.16 -8.27 2.52
CA ALA A 30 -5.90 -8.51 1.85
C ALA A 30 -5.77 -9.95 1.33
N GLU A 31 -6.17 -10.94 2.14
CA GLU A 31 -6.15 -12.36 1.76
C GLU A 31 -7.14 -12.65 0.63
N ARG A 32 -8.34 -12.04 0.65
CA ARG A 32 -9.29 -12.15 -0.46
C ARG A 32 -8.76 -11.55 -1.76
N ALA A 33 -8.08 -10.40 -1.67
CA ALA A 33 -7.45 -9.78 -2.83
C ALA A 33 -6.31 -10.67 -3.39
N GLU A 34 -5.47 -11.22 -2.52
CA GLU A 34 -4.39 -12.12 -2.92
C GLU A 34 -4.91 -13.39 -3.60
N SER A 35 -5.93 -14.05 -3.01
CA SER A 35 -6.59 -15.23 -3.60
C SER A 35 -7.18 -14.91 -4.98
N TYR A 36 -7.85 -13.77 -5.14
CA TYR A 36 -8.37 -13.32 -6.44
C TYR A 36 -7.24 -13.16 -7.48
N TYR A 37 -6.14 -12.49 -7.14
CA TYR A 37 -5.05 -12.28 -8.08
C TYR A 37 -4.32 -13.57 -8.44
N GLN A 38 -4.25 -14.55 -7.54
CA GLN A 38 -3.71 -15.89 -7.86
C GLN A 38 -4.59 -16.68 -8.83
N LYS A 39 -5.93 -16.52 -8.77
CA LYS A 39 -6.91 -17.20 -9.65
C LYS A 39 -7.17 -16.51 -10.99
N ARG A 40 -6.79 -15.22 -11.08
CA ARG A 40 -7.01 -14.39 -12.26
C ARG A 40 -6.48 -15.01 -13.57
N PRO A 41 -5.28 -15.64 -13.62
CA PRO A 41 -4.79 -16.26 -14.85
C PRO A 41 -5.69 -17.39 -15.39
N GLN A 42 -6.22 -18.24 -14.50
CA GLN A 42 -7.08 -19.36 -14.87
C GLN A 42 -8.44 -18.86 -15.36
N LEU A 43 -8.97 -17.80 -14.75
CA LEU A 43 -10.20 -17.15 -15.18
C LEU A 43 -10.06 -16.51 -16.57
N LEU A 44 -8.94 -15.83 -16.82
CA LEU A 44 -8.64 -15.25 -18.14
C LEU A 44 -8.49 -16.34 -19.22
N SER A 45 -7.84 -17.45 -18.90
CA SER A 45 -7.73 -18.60 -19.81
C SER A 45 -9.10 -19.17 -20.16
N LEU A 46 -9.99 -19.35 -19.18
CA LEU A 46 -11.35 -19.84 -19.42
C LEU A 46 -12.15 -18.88 -20.30
N LEU A 47 -12.04 -17.57 -20.05
CA LEU A 47 -12.71 -16.54 -20.85
C LEU A 47 -12.26 -16.58 -22.31
N GLN A 48 -10.95 -16.76 -22.53
CA GLN A 48 -10.40 -16.89 -23.89
C GLN A 48 -10.92 -18.15 -24.59
N ASP A 49 -10.99 -19.28 -23.88
CA ASP A 49 -11.53 -20.52 -24.43
C ASP A 49 -13.02 -20.38 -24.81
N LEU A 50 -13.82 -19.72 -23.97
CA LEU A 50 -15.24 -19.43 -24.23
C LEU A 50 -15.42 -18.49 -25.43
N TYR A 51 -14.62 -17.42 -25.49
CA TYR A 51 -14.63 -16.49 -26.62
C TYR A 51 -14.30 -17.21 -27.93
N ASN A 52 -13.22 -18.00 -27.96
CA ASN A 52 -12.83 -18.77 -29.14
C ASN A 52 -13.92 -19.78 -29.55
N GLY A 53 -14.58 -20.41 -28.57
CA GLY A 53 -15.72 -21.29 -28.80
C GLY A 53 -16.90 -20.57 -29.44
N TYR A 54 -17.22 -19.37 -28.95
CA TYR A 54 -18.28 -18.52 -29.50
C TYR A 54 -17.98 -18.09 -30.94
N ILE A 55 -16.75 -17.62 -31.22
CA ILE A 55 -16.33 -17.22 -32.57
C ILE A 55 -16.44 -18.42 -33.52
N THR A 56 -15.91 -19.59 -33.13
CA THR A 56 -15.97 -20.81 -33.94
C THR A 56 -17.41 -21.28 -34.20
N LEU A 57 -18.31 -21.10 -33.23
CA LEU A 57 -19.73 -21.41 -33.40
C LEU A 57 -20.42 -20.42 -34.35
N SER A 58 -20.14 -19.14 -34.17
CA SER A 58 -20.67 -18.04 -35.00
C SER A 58 -20.23 -18.20 -36.45
N ASP A 59 -18.95 -18.47 -36.70
CA ASP A 59 -18.42 -18.71 -38.05
C ASP A 59 -19.10 -19.90 -38.73
N ARG A 60 -19.31 -21.01 -38.00
CA ARG A 60 -20.01 -22.16 -38.55
C ARG A 60 -21.49 -21.87 -38.82
N TYR A 61 -22.14 -21.09 -37.96
CA TYR A 61 -23.51 -20.66 -38.18
C TYR A 61 -23.62 -19.81 -39.46
N ILE A 62 -22.75 -18.82 -39.62
CA ILE A 62 -22.65 -17.97 -40.81
C ILE A 62 -22.37 -18.82 -42.06
N GLN A 63 -21.41 -19.75 -41.99
CA GLN A 63 -21.11 -20.67 -43.09
C GLN A 63 -22.29 -21.58 -43.44
N THR A 64 -23.08 -22.02 -42.46
CA THR A 64 -24.27 -22.86 -42.69
C THR A 64 -25.37 -22.05 -43.36
N LEU A 65 -25.57 -20.81 -42.93
CA LEU A 65 -26.50 -19.87 -43.55
C LEU A 65 -26.12 -19.58 -45.01
N ALA A 66 -24.83 -19.36 -45.28
CA ALA A 66 -24.29 -19.15 -46.62
C ALA A 66 -24.46 -20.41 -47.50
N LYS A 67 -24.17 -21.61 -46.97
CA LYS A 67 -24.36 -22.88 -47.70
C LYS A 67 -25.83 -23.12 -48.07
N HIS A 68 -26.77 -22.80 -47.19
CA HIS A 68 -28.20 -22.87 -47.51
C HIS A 68 -28.62 -21.86 -48.59
N LYS A 69 -28.03 -20.67 -48.60
CA LYS A 69 -28.27 -19.65 -49.63
C LYS A 69 -27.69 -20.06 -50.99
N HIS A 70 -26.52 -20.70 -51.02
CA HIS A 70 -25.90 -21.19 -52.26
C HIS A 70 -26.59 -22.43 -52.84
N GLN A 71 -27.22 -23.29 -52.02
CA GLN A 71 -28.05 -24.39 -52.52
C GLN A 71 -29.38 -23.91 -53.14
N SER A 72 -29.90 -22.77 -52.69
CA SER A 72 -31.09 -22.12 -53.28
C SER A 72 -30.80 -21.37 -54.59
N HIS A 73 -29.57 -20.92 -54.83
CA HIS A 73 -29.21 -20.13 -56.02
C HIS A 73 -28.41 -20.91 -57.08
N SER A 74 -28.05 -22.18 -56.83
CA SER A 74 -27.31 -23.03 -57.78
C SER A 74 -28.15 -23.59 -58.94
N ARG A 75 -29.13 -22.84 -59.46
CA ARG A 75 -29.78 -23.15 -60.74
C ARG A 75 -29.81 -22.01 -61.77
N HIS A 76 -29.42 -20.80 -61.42
CA HIS A 76 -29.26 -19.74 -62.42
C HIS A 76 -28.25 -18.72 -61.92
N SER A 77 -27.03 -18.75 -62.43
CA SER A 77 -26.40 -17.56 -63.01
C SER A 77 -25.03 -17.91 -63.58
N SER A 78 -24.93 -17.70 -64.88
CA SER A 78 -23.73 -17.77 -65.70
C SER A 78 -22.92 -16.47 -65.63
N GLN A 79 -21.60 -16.65 -65.54
CA GLN A 79 -20.54 -15.84 -66.19
C GLN A 79 -20.23 -14.42 -65.70
N VAL A 80 -18.94 -14.09 -65.96
CA VAL A 80 -18.19 -12.83 -65.85
C VAL A 80 -17.54 -12.60 -64.46
N SER A 81 -16.30 -12.17 -64.26
CA SER A 81 -14.99 -12.12 -64.96
C SER A 81 -14.09 -11.27 -64.04
N THR A 82 -12.85 -11.69 -63.74
CA THR A 82 -11.59 -10.89 -63.54
C THR A 82 -11.67 -9.53 -62.79
N VAL A 83 -10.89 -9.23 -61.74
CA VAL A 83 -9.42 -9.05 -61.56
C VAL A 83 -9.19 -8.86 -60.05
N ASP A 84 -8.24 -9.52 -59.37
CA ASP A 84 -6.78 -9.33 -59.25
C ASP A 84 -6.30 -8.13 -58.37
N GLU A 85 -5.21 -8.39 -57.63
CA GLU A 85 -4.37 -7.51 -56.79
C GLU A 85 -4.96 -7.07 -55.42
N GLY A 86 -4.29 -7.13 -54.26
CA GLY A 86 -2.90 -7.39 -53.89
C GLY A 86 -2.69 -6.90 -52.43
N PHE A 87 -1.74 -7.49 -51.73
CA PHE A 87 -1.36 -7.37 -50.30
C PHE A 87 -1.16 -5.95 -49.75
N SER A 88 -1.43 -5.73 -48.44
CA SER A 88 -0.40 -5.64 -47.38
C SER A 88 -0.91 -4.97 -46.08
N ASP A 89 -0.36 -5.45 -44.97
CA ASP A 89 -0.49 -4.99 -43.57
C ASP A 89 -0.20 -3.49 -43.36
N GLN A 90 -0.83 -2.86 -42.34
CA GLN A 90 -0.16 -2.19 -41.19
C GLN A 90 -1.15 -1.47 -40.24
N GLU A 91 -1.05 -1.84 -38.96
CA GLU A 91 -1.21 -1.10 -37.68
C GLU A 91 -2.43 -0.20 -37.33
N GLU A 92 -2.94 -0.48 -36.12
CA GLU A 92 -3.31 0.45 -35.04
C GLU A 92 -4.21 1.66 -35.39
N VAL A 93 -5.49 1.58 -34.99
CA VAL A 93 -6.10 2.46 -33.96
C VAL A 93 -7.59 2.15 -33.87
N SER A 94 -8.02 1.82 -32.64
CA SER A 94 -9.42 1.74 -32.24
C SER A 94 -10.20 3.00 -32.62
N GLY A 95 -11.25 2.81 -33.41
CA GLY A 95 -12.23 3.84 -33.75
C GLY A 95 -13.56 3.22 -34.14
N VAL A 96 -14.29 2.75 -33.13
CA VAL A 96 -15.76 2.58 -33.07
C VAL A 96 -16.48 2.59 -34.42
N SER A 97 -16.67 1.41 -35.02
CA SER A 97 -17.75 1.22 -35.99
C SER A 97 -18.99 0.73 -35.25
N HIS A 98 -19.87 1.69 -34.96
CA HIS A 98 -21.23 1.48 -34.50
C HIS A 98 -21.99 0.76 -35.62
N PHE A 99 -22.04 -0.57 -35.57
CA PHE A 99 -23.00 -1.32 -36.39
C PHE A 99 -24.35 -1.30 -35.67
N ASP A 100 -25.05 -0.16 -35.74
CA ASP A 100 -26.51 -0.17 -35.59
C ASP A 100 -27.08 -0.82 -36.84
N SER A 101 -27.21 -2.14 -36.79
CA SER A 101 -28.00 -2.86 -37.78
C SER A 101 -29.45 -2.83 -37.31
N ASP A 102 -30.15 -1.76 -37.71
CA ASP A 102 -31.60 -1.73 -37.80
C ASP A 102 -32.04 -2.82 -38.79
N LEU A 103 -32.18 -4.04 -38.29
CA LEU A 103 -32.90 -5.12 -38.96
C LEU A 103 -34.40 -4.85 -38.79
N GLU A 104 -34.86 -3.75 -39.38
CA GLU A 104 -36.27 -3.56 -39.69
C GLU A 104 -36.62 -4.60 -40.76
N SER A 105 -37.21 -5.71 -40.29
CA SER A 105 -37.74 -6.77 -41.14
C SER A 105 -38.84 -6.17 -42.02
N SER A 106 -38.51 -5.79 -43.26
CA SER A 106 -39.48 -5.36 -44.26
C SER A 106 -40.49 -6.47 -44.54
N ILE A 107 -41.62 -6.43 -43.82
CA ILE A 107 -42.80 -7.21 -44.16
C ILE A 107 -43.40 -6.56 -45.42
N SER A 108 -43.21 -7.23 -46.55
CA SER A 108 -43.86 -6.87 -47.80
C SER A 108 -45.37 -6.98 -47.60
N TYR A 109 -46.04 -5.85 -47.39
CA TYR A 109 -47.49 -5.75 -47.49
C TYR A 109 -47.90 -6.02 -48.95
N GLN A 110 -48.19 -7.28 -49.25
CA GLN A 110 -48.92 -7.62 -50.46
C GLN A 110 -50.37 -7.20 -50.21
N HIS A 111 -50.74 -6.07 -50.82
CA HIS A 111 -52.08 -5.51 -50.85
C HIS A 111 -53.10 -6.63 -51.16
N PRO A 112 -54.10 -6.91 -50.30
CA PRO A 112 -55.23 -7.70 -50.72
C PRO A 112 -55.91 -6.94 -51.86
N LEU A 113 -56.07 -7.61 -52.99
CA LEU A 113 -56.85 -7.11 -54.13
C LEU A 113 -58.23 -6.65 -53.62
N PRO A 114 -58.79 -5.54 -54.14
CA PRO A 114 -60.17 -5.21 -53.85
C PRO A 114 -61.04 -6.34 -54.41
N MET A 115 -61.63 -7.15 -53.52
CA MET A 115 -62.64 -8.12 -53.90
C MET A 115 -63.79 -7.34 -54.55
N MET A 116 -63.92 -7.49 -55.87
CA MET A 116 -65.08 -7.02 -56.60
C MET A 116 -66.33 -7.71 -56.03
N MET A 117 -67.27 -6.92 -55.53
CA MET A 117 -68.62 -7.38 -55.23
C MET A 117 -69.29 -7.86 -56.52
N PRO A 118 -69.87 -9.07 -56.57
CA PRO A 118 -70.74 -9.46 -57.66
C PRO A 118 -72.07 -8.69 -57.54
N MET A 119 -72.35 -7.86 -58.54
CA MET A 119 -73.67 -7.30 -58.79
C MET A 119 -74.68 -8.42 -59.04
N ILE A 120 -75.39 -8.86 -58.00
CA ILE A 120 -76.68 -9.56 -58.16
C ILE A 120 -77.62 -9.08 -57.05
N LEU A 121 -78.67 -8.36 -57.45
CA LEU A 121 -79.90 -8.25 -56.67
C LEU A 121 -81.02 -8.86 -57.52
N PRO A 122 -81.87 -9.72 -56.93
CA PRO A 122 -83.23 -9.24 -56.71
C PRO A 122 -83.79 -9.59 -55.32
N ARG A 123 -84.33 -8.54 -54.70
CA ARG A 123 -85.51 -8.43 -53.81
C ARG A 123 -85.75 -9.44 -52.68
N SER A 124 -86.03 -8.81 -51.53
CA SER A 124 -86.61 -9.30 -50.25
C SER A 124 -85.64 -9.95 -49.27
N SER A 125 -84.85 -9.11 -48.59
CA SER A 125 -84.26 -9.38 -47.25
C SER A 125 -83.68 -8.08 -46.68
N SER A 126 -84.51 -7.04 -46.47
CA SER A 126 -84.06 -5.78 -45.85
C SER A 126 -83.53 -5.94 -44.41
N ILE A 127 -83.66 -7.13 -43.84
CA ILE A 127 -83.23 -7.49 -42.48
C ILE A 127 -81.80 -8.06 -42.49
N LEU A 128 -81.42 -8.86 -43.50
CA LEU A 128 -80.10 -9.52 -43.56
C LEU A 128 -78.96 -8.57 -43.94
N ASP A 129 -79.25 -7.54 -44.74
CA ASP A 129 -78.28 -6.50 -45.13
C ASP A 129 -77.97 -5.56 -43.95
N LEU A 130 -78.99 -5.28 -43.12
CA LEU A 130 -78.83 -4.52 -41.89
C LEU A 130 -78.03 -5.32 -40.85
N ASP A 131 -78.28 -6.63 -40.72
CA ASP A 131 -77.53 -7.51 -39.83
C ASP A 131 -76.04 -7.59 -40.22
N ALA A 132 -75.72 -7.59 -41.52
CA ALA A 132 -74.34 -7.56 -42.00
C ALA A 132 -73.62 -6.24 -41.65
N ILE A 133 -74.29 -5.11 -41.83
CA ILE A 133 -73.77 -3.78 -41.46
C ILE A 133 -73.56 -3.69 -39.94
N VAL A 134 -74.51 -4.21 -39.16
CA VAL A 134 -74.40 -4.25 -37.68
C VAL A 134 -73.25 -5.15 -37.25
N ALA A 135 -73.08 -6.32 -37.87
CA ALA A 135 -71.96 -7.20 -37.59
C ALA A 135 -70.61 -6.53 -37.90
N GLU A 136 -70.49 -5.86 -39.05
CA GLU A 136 -69.28 -5.13 -39.41
C GLU A 136 -68.99 -3.99 -38.41
N LEU A 137 -70.01 -3.21 -38.01
CA LEU A 137 -69.85 -2.15 -37.01
C LEU A 137 -69.39 -2.71 -35.66
N VAL A 138 -69.96 -3.83 -35.21
CA VAL A 138 -69.56 -4.49 -33.95
C VAL A 138 -68.13 -5.00 -34.05
N ILE A 139 -67.76 -5.65 -35.16
CA ILE A 139 -66.38 -6.11 -35.41
C ILE A 139 -65.42 -4.92 -35.36
N ARG A 140 -65.72 -3.82 -36.06
CA ARG A 140 -64.89 -2.62 -36.07
C ARG A 140 -64.78 -1.96 -34.71
N ASN A 141 -65.85 -1.94 -33.92
CA ASN A 141 -65.80 -1.37 -32.57
C ASN A 141 -64.92 -2.20 -31.63
N VAL A 142 -65.01 -3.53 -31.70
CA VAL A 142 -64.14 -4.43 -30.92
C VAL A 142 -62.68 -4.32 -31.36
N GLU A 143 -62.40 -4.27 -32.67
CA GLU A 143 -61.06 -4.05 -33.20
C GLU A 143 -60.47 -2.71 -32.73
N TYR A 144 -61.28 -1.66 -32.70
CA TYR A 144 -60.88 -0.37 -32.15
C TYR A 144 -60.56 -0.45 -30.65
N ASP A 145 -61.40 -1.10 -29.85
CA ASP A 145 -61.17 -1.26 -28.41
C ASP A 145 -59.88 -2.05 -28.13
N VAL A 146 -59.61 -3.11 -28.90
CA VAL A 146 -58.36 -3.89 -28.82
C VAL A 146 -57.15 -3.03 -29.16
N LEU A 147 -57.21 -2.28 -30.27
CA LEU A 147 -56.12 -1.41 -30.69
C LEU A 147 -55.85 -0.30 -29.66
N MET A 148 -56.90 0.31 -29.12
CA MET A 148 -56.78 1.33 -28.08
C MET A 148 -56.13 0.78 -26.81
N HIS A 149 -56.48 -0.45 -26.41
CA HIS A 149 -55.82 -1.11 -25.28
C HIS A 149 -54.34 -1.39 -25.56
N GLU A 150 -54.00 -1.90 -26.75
CA GLU A 150 -52.61 -2.17 -27.14
C GLU A 150 -51.75 -0.90 -27.15
N VAL A 151 -52.28 0.20 -27.72
CA VAL A 151 -51.62 1.52 -27.68
C VAL A 151 -51.42 1.97 -26.24
N GLY A 152 -52.43 1.85 -25.37
CA GLY A 152 -52.30 2.22 -23.95
C GLY A 152 -51.33 1.33 -23.15
N VAL A 153 -51.14 0.06 -23.54
CA VAL A 153 -50.09 -0.80 -22.98
C VAL A 153 -48.72 -0.36 -23.46
N MET A 154 -48.58 -0.04 -24.75
CA MET A 154 -47.33 0.41 -25.35
C MET A 154 -46.88 1.76 -24.77
N GLU A 155 -47.79 2.71 -24.60
CA GLU A 155 -47.51 4.02 -24.00
C GLU A 155 -46.98 3.89 -22.57
N ARG A 156 -47.62 3.06 -21.74
CA ARG A 156 -47.14 2.78 -20.37
C ARG A 156 -45.73 2.20 -20.36
N LYS A 157 -45.45 1.21 -21.21
CA LYS A 157 -44.10 0.62 -21.35
C LYS A 157 -43.07 1.65 -21.80
N TYR A 158 -43.45 2.52 -22.72
CA TYR A 158 -42.58 3.60 -23.19
C TYR A 158 -42.27 4.59 -22.06
N CYS A 159 -43.28 5.03 -21.30
CA CYS A 159 -43.09 5.91 -20.15
C CYS A 159 -42.20 5.28 -19.08
N GLU A 160 -42.39 3.99 -18.77
CA GLU A 160 -41.53 3.26 -17.84
C GLU A 160 -40.09 3.17 -18.33
N SER A 161 -39.90 2.89 -19.62
CA SER A 161 -38.57 2.82 -20.26
C SER A 161 -37.87 4.19 -20.27
N SER A 162 -38.60 5.25 -20.62
CA SER A 162 -38.13 6.64 -20.60
C SER A 162 -37.69 7.04 -19.19
N ARG A 163 -38.52 6.80 -18.17
CA ARG A 163 -38.16 7.05 -16.76
C ARG A 163 -36.93 6.25 -16.33
N LYS A 164 -36.80 4.99 -16.75
CA LYS A 164 -35.61 4.18 -16.45
C LYS A 164 -34.35 4.76 -17.09
N SER A 165 -34.44 5.22 -18.35
CA SER A 165 -33.33 5.88 -19.03
C SER A 165 -32.90 7.17 -18.32
N GLU A 166 -33.85 7.99 -17.88
CA GLU A 166 -33.57 9.23 -17.13
C GLU A 166 -32.89 8.96 -15.78
N LEU A 167 -33.35 7.94 -15.06
CA LEU A 167 -32.71 7.52 -13.80
C LEU A 167 -31.29 7.00 -14.03
N GLN A 168 -31.07 6.24 -15.11
CA GLN A 168 -29.73 5.76 -15.47
C GLN A 168 -28.80 6.93 -15.82
N LYS A 169 -29.29 7.95 -16.53
CA LYS A 169 -28.52 9.18 -16.82
C LYS A 169 -28.17 9.93 -15.54
N SER A 170 -29.13 10.10 -14.64
CA SER A 170 -28.92 10.79 -13.36
C SER A 170 -27.90 10.06 -12.48
N LEU A 171 -27.96 8.73 -12.43
CA LEU A 171 -26.97 7.92 -11.71
C LEU A 171 -25.57 8.09 -12.31
N LEU A 172 -25.45 8.12 -13.63
CA LEU A 172 -24.18 8.33 -14.30
C LEU A 172 -23.59 9.71 -13.99
N GLU A 173 -24.41 10.75 -13.97
CA GLU A 173 -23.99 12.11 -13.59
C GLU A 173 -23.46 12.16 -12.14
N VAL A 174 -24.14 11.51 -11.20
CA VAL A 174 -23.67 11.41 -9.81
C VAL A 174 -22.33 10.69 -9.74
N LEU A 175 -22.20 9.53 -10.39
CA LEU A 175 -20.94 8.77 -10.40
C LEU A 175 -19.78 9.55 -11.04
N GLU A 176 -20.05 10.30 -12.12
CA GLU A 176 -19.04 11.16 -12.75
C GLU A 176 -18.63 12.31 -11.82
N SER A 177 -19.58 12.89 -11.09
CA SER A 177 -19.29 13.92 -10.09
C SER A 177 -18.43 13.40 -8.93
N GLU A 178 -18.75 12.20 -8.41
CA GLU A 178 -17.96 11.54 -7.36
C GLU A 178 -16.55 11.20 -7.87
N ARG A 179 -16.43 10.71 -9.11
CA ARG A 179 -15.14 10.46 -9.75
C ARG A 179 -14.29 11.73 -9.79
N ILE A 180 -14.86 12.87 -10.18
CA ILE A 180 -14.15 14.15 -10.23
C ILE A 180 -13.68 14.58 -8.83
N VAL A 181 -14.54 14.46 -7.81
CA VAL A 181 -14.19 14.77 -6.42
C VAL A 181 -13.02 13.91 -5.95
N LEU A 182 -13.10 12.59 -6.16
CA LEU A 182 -12.05 11.64 -5.77
C LEU A 182 -10.73 11.91 -6.51
N LEU A 183 -10.77 12.27 -7.79
CA LEU A 183 -9.58 12.66 -8.55
C LEU A 183 -8.92 13.91 -7.96
N ASN A 184 -9.72 14.91 -7.56
CA ASN A 184 -9.22 16.13 -6.96
C ASN A 184 -8.62 15.88 -5.56
N GLU A 185 -9.28 15.06 -4.74
CA GLU A 185 -8.75 14.65 -3.43
C GLU A 185 -7.44 13.87 -3.57
N ASN A 186 -7.35 12.94 -4.53
CA ASN A 186 -6.11 12.21 -4.81
C ASN A 186 -4.97 13.14 -5.25
N ALA A 187 -5.26 14.15 -6.07
CA ALA A 187 -4.27 15.15 -6.45
C ALA A 187 -3.78 15.95 -5.23
N SER A 188 -4.72 16.41 -4.38
CA SER A 188 -4.40 17.12 -3.12
C SER A 188 -3.55 16.29 -2.17
N LEU A 189 -3.91 15.02 -1.96
CA LEU A 189 -3.15 14.09 -1.15
C LEU A 189 -1.75 13.85 -1.73
N SER A 190 -1.63 13.72 -3.05
CA SER A 190 -0.33 13.55 -3.73
C SER A 190 0.58 14.76 -3.48
N TYR A 191 0.06 15.99 -3.56
CA TYR A 191 0.85 17.18 -3.22
C TYR A 191 1.29 17.15 -1.76
N ARG A 192 0.39 16.83 -0.82
CA ARG A 192 0.71 16.79 0.61
C ARG A 192 1.75 15.72 0.94
N VAL A 193 1.65 14.54 0.33
CA VAL A 193 2.65 13.47 0.46
C VAL A 193 4.00 13.94 -0.07
N ASN A 194 4.04 14.57 -1.24
CA ASN A 194 5.29 15.09 -1.80
C ASN A 194 5.94 16.14 -0.90
N THR A 195 5.16 17.07 -0.32
CA THR A 195 5.66 18.04 0.64
C THR A 195 6.27 17.36 1.86
N LEU A 196 5.56 16.40 2.46
CA LEU A 196 6.06 15.66 3.63
C LEU A 196 7.31 14.82 3.32
N VAL A 197 7.43 14.31 2.09
CA VAL A 197 8.61 13.55 1.64
C VAL A 197 9.84 14.46 1.57
N GLU A 198 9.72 15.66 1.00
CA GLU A 198 10.83 16.60 0.94
C GLU A 198 11.21 17.13 2.34
N GLU A 199 10.24 17.45 3.20
CA GLU A 199 10.50 17.84 4.60
C GLU A 199 11.23 16.73 5.36
N ASN A 200 10.82 15.46 5.21
CA ASN A 200 11.50 14.33 5.85
C ASN A 200 12.95 14.16 5.36
N LYS A 201 13.19 14.40 4.07
CA LYS A 201 14.53 14.34 3.48
C LYS A 201 15.43 15.45 4.02
N GLU A 202 14.90 16.67 4.18
CA GLU A 202 15.60 17.77 4.85
C GLU A 202 15.94 17.42 6.31
N LEU A 203 14.95 16.97 7.09
CA LEU A 203 15.15 16.54 8.47
C LEU A 203 16.16 15.40 8.61
N ALA A 204 16.15 14.43 7.69
CA ALA A 204 17.14 13.36 7.66
C ALA A 204 18.56 13.91 7.45
N SER A 205 18.72 14.88 6.55
CA SER A 205 20.02 15.52 6.30
C SER A 205 20.51 16.34 7.50
N GLU A 206 19.59 17.06 8.16
CA GLU A 206 19.88 17.84 9.36
C GLU A 206 20.27 16.94 10.54
N SER A 207 19.55 15.84 10.75
CA SER A 207 19.86 14.84 11.77
C SER A 207 21.28 14.26 11.60
N VAL A 208 21.67 13.93 10.37
CA VAL A 208 23.04 13.46 10.07
C VAL A 208 24.07 14.55 10.35
N PHE A 209 23.78 15.80 10.00
CA PHE A 209 24.67 16.92 10.29
C PHE A 209 24.88 17.13 11.80
N ILE A 210 23.79 17.18 12.57
CA ILE A 210 23.82 17.33 14.03
C ILE A 210 24.59 16.18 14.67
N LYS A 211 24.34 14.93 14.24
CA LYS A 211 25.07 13.75 14.72
C LYS A 211 26.58 13.86 14.46
N ARG A 212 26.98 14.36 13.29
CA ARG A 212 28.39 14.60 12.97
C ARG A 212 28.99 15.66 13.90
N LYS A 213 28.31 16.79 14.10
CA LYS A 213 28.77 17.88 14.97
C LYS A 213 28.87 17.46 16.44
N ALA A 214 27.90 16.71 16.94
CA ALA A 214 27.96 16.11 18.28
C ALA A 214 29.16 15.17 18.41
N GLY A 215 29.47 14.38 17.38
CA GLY A 215 30.65 13.52 17.35
C GLY A 215 31.97 14.30 17.35
N GLU A 216 32.07 15.40 16.59
CA GLU A 216 33.23 16.30 16.61
C GLU A 216 33.44 16.93 17.99
N LEU A 217 32.37 17.41 18.61
CA LEU A 217 32.41 17.99 19.96
C LEU A 217 32.85 16.95 21.00
N ALA A 218 32.32 15.72 20.94
CA ALA A 218 32.73 14.64 21.84
C ALA A 218 34.23 14.34 21.73
N LYS A 219 34.78 14.31 20.50
CA LYS A 219 36.23 14.14 20.29
C LYS A 219 37.04 15.29 20.90
N CYS A 220 36.58 16.54 20.75
CA CYS A 220 37.23 17.71 21.34
C CYS A 220 37.29 17.60 22.88
N VAL A 221 36.17 17.25 23.52
CA VAL A 221 36.09 17.09 24.98
C VAL A 221 37.01 15.98 25.49
N LEU A 222 37.10 14.86 24.78
CA LEU A 222 38.04 13.78 25.15
C LEU A 222 39.49 14.24 25.07
N LYS A 223 39.86 14.98 24.02
CA LYS A 223 41.20 15.54 23.89
C LYS A 223 41.53 16.50 25.04
N MET A 224 40.61 17.41 25.38
CA MET A 224 40.80 18.34 26.51
C MET A 224 41.00 17.62 27.85
N ARG A 225 40.29 16.52 28.09
CA ARG A 225 40.46 15.71 29.32
C ARG A 225 41.84 15.09 29.38
N GLU A 226 42.33 14.56 28.26
CA GLU A 226 43.65 13.97 28.17
C GLU A 226 44.75 15.03 28.34
N ASP A 227 44.63 16.17 27.67
CA ASP A 227 45.55 17.30 27.81
C ASP A 227 45.61 17.79 29.27
N HIS A 228 44.45 17.88 29.95
CA HIS A 228 44.40 18.23 31.38
C HIS A 228 45.08 17.20 32.27
N ARG A 229 44.92 15.90 31.98
CA ARG A 229 45.58 14.81 32.71
C ARG A 229 47.09 14.85 32.53
N VAL A 230 47.56 15.05 31.31
CA VAL A 230 48.99 15.22 30.99
C VAL A 230 49.56 16.42 31.72
N TYR A 231 48.85 17.56 31.73
CA TYR A 231 49.25 18.75 32.47
C TYR A 231 49.42 18.49 33.98
N LEU A 232 48.44 17.82 34.62
CA LEU A 232 48.53 17.49 36.05
C LEU A 232 49.70 16.53 36.37
N LEU A 233 49.94 15.55 35.50
CA LEU A 233 51.07 14.63 35.64
C LEU A 233 52.40 15.35 35.50
N HIS A 234 52.53 16.26 34.53
CA HIS A 234 53.72 17.08 34.35
C HIS A 234 54.02 17.89 35.62
N ARG A 235 53.01 18.55 36.20
CA ARG A 235 53.17 19.29 37.46
C ARG A 235 53.63 18.41 38.62
N LYS A 236 53.10 17.19 38.72
CA LYS A 236 53.50 16.23 39.76
C LYS A 236 54.95 15.78 39.60
N ILE A 237 55.41 15.60 38.36
CA ILE A 237 56.80 15.26 38.05
C ILE A 237 57.73 16.39 38.49
N GLU A 238 57.40 17.65 38.17
CA GLU A 238 58.16 18.82 38.61
C GLU A 238 58.29 18.86 40.14
N ASP A 239 57.18 18.69 40.86
CA ASP A 239 57.17 18.70 42.33
C ASP A 239 58.02 17.57 42.93
N LEU A 240 57.97 16.37 42.33
CA LEU A 240 58.76 15.22 42.77
C LEU A 240 60.26 15.43 42.47
N GLN A 241 60.60 15.98 41.31
CA GLN A 241 61.99 16.33 40.97
C GLN A 241 62.56 17.35 41.96
N ALA A 242 61.79 18.38 42.30
CA ALA A 242 62.20 19.36 43.32
C ALA A 242 62.44 18.70 44.69
N GLN A 243 61.59 17.76 45.10
CA GLN A 243 61.77 16.99 46.34
C GLN A 243 63.01 16.11 46.32
N ILE A 244 63.26 15.41 45.19
CA ILE A 244 64.47 14.58 45.00
C ILE A 244 65.71 15.46 45.12
N HIS A 245 65.77 16.59 44.42
CA HIS A 245 66.90 17.52 44.52
C HIS A 245 67.10 18.05 45.94
N GLY A 246 66.01 18.37 46.65
CA GLY A 246 66.09 18.76 48.06
C GLY A 246 66.61 17.66 48.98
N LEU A 247 66.25 16.39 48.71
CA LEU A 247 66.76 15.23 49.44
C LEU A 247 68.23 14.94 49.11
N GLU A 248 68.61 14.98 47.83
CA GLU A 248 69.99 14.82 47.37
C GLU A 248 70.90 15.85 48.03
N LYS A 249 70.47 17.12 48.08
CA LYS A 249 71.20 18.20 48.75
C LYS A 249 71.40 17.90 50.24
N ARG A 250 70.33 17.54 50.97
CA ARG A 250 70.43 17.21 52.40
C ARG A 250 71.27 15.96 52.67
N ASN A 251 71.17 14.94 51.83
CA ASN A 251 72.01 13.75 51.94
C ASN A 251 73.48 14.10 51.72
N LYS A 252 73.81 14.94 50.74
CA LYS A 252 75.17 15.41 50.51
C LYS A 252 75.72 16.15 51.73
N GLU A 253 74.94 17.07 52.28
CA GLU A 253 75.30 17.79 53.52
C GLU A 253 75.50 16.84 54.71
N TYR A 254 74.67 15.79 54.82
CA TYR A 254 74.81 14.77 55.87
C TYR A 254 76.13 14.01 55.75
N TYR A 255 76.48 13.54 54.55
CA TYR A 255 77.75 12.83 54.33
C TYR A 255 78.96 13.73 54.54
N GLU A 256 78.91 15.00 54.12
CA GLU A 256 79.98 15.98 54.40
C GLU A 256 80.21 16.17 55.90
N ARG A 257 79.14 16.20 56.72
CA ARG A 257 79.26 16.27 58.19
C ARG A 257 79.82 14.99 58.80
N LEU A 258 79.48 13.83 58.24
CA LEU A 258 79.98 12.54 58.73
C LEU A 258 81.48 12.40 58.47
N LEU A 259 81.93 12.78 57.26
CA LEU A 259 83.36 12.87 56.88
C LEU A 259 84.16 13.83 57.77
N ARG A 260 83.55 14.93 58.23
CA ARG A 260 84.17 15.87 59.17
C ARG A 260 84.37 15.25 60.56
N ARG A 261 83.48 14.34 60.99
CA ARG A 261 83.52 13.68 62.31
C ARG A 261 84.52 12.53 62.34
N ASP A 262 84.61 11.73 61.29
CA ASP A 262 85.60 10.64 61.19
C ASP A 262 87.05 11.16 60.99
N GLY A 263 87.23 12.44 60.66
CA GLY A 263 88.53 13.12 60.62
C GLY A 263 89.01 13.69 61.95
N GLU A 264 88.20 13.60 63.02
CA GLU A 264 88.53 14.10 64.36
C GLU A 264 88.76 12.98 65.39
N GLU A 265 88.71 11.71 64.99
CA GLU A 265 89.12 10.56 65.82
C GLU A 265 90.47 9.96 65.37
N ASP A 266 91.52 10.77 65.37
CA ASP A 266 92.90 10.27 65.49
C ASP A 266 93.81 11.30 66.19
N ASP A 267 93.41 11.74 67.39
CA ASP A 267 94.37 12.00 68.47
C ASP A 267 93.64 12.18 69.80
N SER A 268 93.67 11.15 70.65
CA SER A 268 93.90 11.24 72.11
C SER A 268 93.34 10.03 72.86
N LYS A 269 94.27 9.35 73.54
CA LYS A 269 93.98 8.33 74.54
C LYS A 269 93.87 9.03 75.91
N VAL A 270 92.86 8.61 76.71
CA VAL A 270 92.74 8.75 78.19
C VAL A 270 92.13 10.11 78.64
N LYS A 271 90.99 10.24 79.35
CA LYS A 271 90.24 9.37 80.31
C LYS A 271 88.84 9.97 80.61
N THR A 272 87.99 9.10 81.15
CA THR A 272 86.85 9.31 82.08
C THR A 272 85.51 9.83 81.55
N ASN A 273 84.52 8.93 81.71
CA ASN A 273 83.13 9.15 82.12
C ASN A 273 82.43 10.43 81.67
N GLU A 274 81.51 10.29 80.72
CA GLU A 274 80.09 10.47 81.03
C GLU A 274 79.25 9.94 79.86
N GLY A 275 78.27 9.10 80.20
CA GLY A 275 77.31 8.61 79.23
C GLY A 275 76.52 9.79 78.68
N ILE A 276 76.72 10.10 77.40
CA ILE A 276 75.82 10.95 76.65
C ILE A 276 75.26 10.06 75.55
N ALA A 277 74.14 9.41 75.89
CA ALA A 277 73.27 8.78 74.91
C ALA A 277 72.90 9.84 73.87
N LEU A 278 73.45 9.70 72.65
CA LEU A 278 72.98 10.45 71.49
C LEU A 278 71.63 9.84 71.11
N GLU A 279 70.60 10.20 71.88
CA GLU A 279 69.21 9.96 71.53
C GLU A 279 68.91 10.84 70.31
N VAL A 280 69.21 10.31 69.12
CA VAL A 280 68.63 10.81 67.88
C VAL A 280 67.14 10.51 67.98
N CYS A 281 66.40 11.44 68.57
CA CYS A 281 64.95 11.52 68.44
C CYS A 281 64.65 11.69 66.95
N VAL A 282 64.51 10.57 66.25
CA VAL A 282 63.73 10.51 65.02
C VAL A 282 62.30 10.83 65.46
N GLN A 283 61.95 12.11 65.47
CA GLN A 283 60.56 12.48 65.30
C GLN A 283 60.18 12.02 63.88
N MET A 284 59.78 10.75 63.78
CA MET A 284 58.74 10.39 62.83
C MET A 284 57.54 11.22 63.24
N GLU A 285 57.49 12.45 62.72
CA GLU A 285 56.25 13.19 62.64
C GLU A 285 55.30 12.24 61.93
N LYS A 286 54.35 11.70 62.71
CA LYS A 286 53.39 10.70 62.26
C LYS A 286 52.88 11.19 60.92
N LEU A 287 53.24 10.47 59.85
CA LEU A 287 52.59 10.64 58.57
C LEU A 287 51.11 10.54 58.91
N ARG A 288 50.40 11.68 58.86
CA ARG A 288 48.95 11.65 58.94
C ARG A 288 48.56 10.81 57.75
N ARG A 289 48.29 9.53 58.00
CA ARG A 289 47.56 8.69 57.06
C ARG A 289 46.34 9.53 56.72
N PHE A 290 46.31 10.04 55.49
CA PHE A 290 45.07 10.47 54.88
C PHE A 290 44.22 9.21 54.79
N LYS A 291 43.54 8.93 55.90
CA LYS A 291 42.47 7.96 56.00
C LYS A 291 41.41 8.51 55.06
N TRP A 292 41.31 7.91 53.88
CA TRP A 292 40.06 7.98 53.15
C TRP A 292 38.98 7.57 54.15
N LYS A 293 38.07 8.49 54.40
CA LYS A 293 36.94 8.28 55.29
C LYS A 293 36.01 7.29 54.59
N ASP A 294 36.33 6.01 54.68
CA ASP A 294 35.32 4.98 54.65
C ASP A 294 34.63 4.99 56.02
N GLY A 295 33.70 5.95 56.12
CA GLY A 295 32.72 6.04 57.19
C GLY A 295 31.46 5.31 56.78
N ASN A 296 31.46 4.01 57.03
CA ASN A 296 30.29 3.17 57.21
C ASN A 296 29.21 3.85 58.07
N THR A 297 27.94 3.55 57.80
CA THR A 297 27.05 3.14 58.90
C THR A 297 26.07 2.08 58.43
N SER A 298 26.32 0.87 58.89
CA SER A 298 25.36 -0.20 59.05
C SER A 298 24.20 0.23 59.97
N GLY A 299 22.98 -0.06 59.53
CA GLY A 299 21.92 -0.63 60.36
C GLY A 299 21.47 0.12 61.61
N LYS A 300 20.44 0.96 61.46
CA LYS A 300 19.29 0.93 62.37
C LYS A 300 18.03 1.24 61.59
N LYS A 301 17.08 0.30 61.66
CA LYS A 301 15.69 0.41 61.19
C LYS A 301 15.11 1.77 61.58
N TYR A 302 14.44 2.44 60.66
CA TYR A 302 13.03 2.86 60.72
C TYR A 302 12.64 3.52 59.39
N ASP A 303 11.35 3.41 59.10
CA ASP A 303 10.61 3.70 57.87
C ASP A 303 10.95 4.97 57.09
N GLY A 304 10.65 4.94 55.78
CA GLY A 304 10.28 6.17 55.06
C GLY A 304 11.08 6.50 53.79
N LYS A 305 10.64 5.90 52.68
CA LYS A 305 10.32 6.58 51.40
C LYS A 305 11.30 7.63 50.80
N LYS A 306 11.66 7.32 49.53
CA LYS A 306 12.00 8.19 48.37
C LYS A 306 13.49 8.37 48.05
N GLY A 307 13.93 7.65 47.02
CA GLY A 307 15.23 7.87 46.38
C GLY A 307 15.50 7.04 45.11
N HIS A 308 14.47 6.64 44.34
CA HIS A 308 14.65 5.99 43.03
C HIS A 308 13.53 6.41 42.05
N SER A 309 13.59 7.64 41.51
CA SER A 309 12.58 8.10 40.53
C SER A 309 13.13 8.59 39.19
N LEU A 310 14.43 8.83 39.05
CA LEU A 310 14.96 9.36 37.78
C LEU A 310 15.37 8.25 36.80
N TRP A 311 16.04 7.20 37.27
CA TRP A 311 16.47 6.09 36.39
C TRP A 311 15.34 5.11 36.03
N LYS A 312 14.28 5.03 36.85
CA LYS A 312 13.10 4.21 36.55
C LYS A 312 12.12 4.89 35.58
N LYS A 313 12.21 6.22 35.41
CA LYS A 313 11.41 6.98 34.43
C LYS A 313 12.00 7.00 33.03
N LEU A 314 13.32 6.84 32.88
CA LEU A 314 13.98 6.76 31.58
C LEU A 314 13.83 5.39 30.91
N LYS A 315 13.57 4.33 31.69
CA LYS A 315 13.37 2.97 31.19
C LYS A 315 11.92 2.61 30.89
N ASN A 316 10.98 3.51 31.18
CA ASN A 316 9.53 3.36 30.94
C ASN A 316 9.01 4.34 29.87
N MET A 317 9.90 4.99 29.10
CA MET A 317 9.49 5.66 27.89
C MET A 317 9.44 4.61 26.79
N ASP A 318 8.29 3.95 26.64
CA ASP A 318 7.88 3.43 25.34
C ASP A 318 7.74 4.64 24.40
N LEU A 319 8.85 5.06 23.82
CA LEU A 319 8.87 5.93 22.67
C LEU A 319 8.96 4.98 21.48
N LEU A 320 7.88 4.93 20.69
CA LEU A 320 7.63 4.14 19.46
C LEU A 320 6.61 2.99 19.61
N LEU A 321 5.39 3.30 20.06
CA LEU A 321 4.17 2.64 19.55
C LEU A 321 2.95 3.58 19.69
N CYS A 322 2.84 4.55 18.78
CA CYS A 322 1.53 4.94 18.24
C CYS A 322 1.36 4.09 16.98
N GLY A 323 0.34 3.28 16.77
CA GLY A 323 -1.02 3.32 17.29
C GLY A 323 -1.92 3.05 16.10
N THR A 324 -2.09 1.77 15.76
CA THR A 324 -3.22 1.31 14.95
C THR A 324 -4.49 1.50 15.79
N ASN A 325 -5.44 2.27 15.29
CA ASN A 325 -6.78 2.34 15.89
C ASN A 325 -7.62 1.16 15.40
N PRO A 326 -8.18 0.31 16.28
CA PRO A 326 -9.40 -0.41 15.99
C PRO A 326 -10.59 0.34 16.61
N THR A 327 -11.78 0.15 16.03
CA THR A 327 -13.12 0.61 16.45
C THR A 327 -13.59 2.01 16.00
N CYS A 328 -14.39 2.01 14.94
CA CYS A 328 -15.65 2.76 14.90
C CYS A 328 -16.76 1.79 14.47
N ALA A 329 -17.88 1.89 15.19
CA ALA A 329 -19.14 1.18 15.00
C ALA A 329 -19.92 1.71 13.79
#